data_AF-A0A9N7R4X5-F1
#
_entry.id   AF-A0A9N7R4X5-F1
#
_cell.length_a   1.000
_cell.length_b   1.000
_cell.length_c   1.000
_cell.angle_alpha   90.00
_cell.angle_beta   90.00
_cell.angle_gamma   90.00
#
_symmetry.space_group_name_H-M   'P 1'
#
loop_
_entity.id
_entity.type
_entity.pdbx_description
1 polymer ?
#
loop_
_entity_poly.entity_id
_entity_poly.type
_entity_poly.pdbx_seq_one_letter_code
_entity_poly.pdbx_strand_id
1 'polypeptide(L)'
;MDELSKLPDTITSVVEASALFGRILGKAQEFLNKILLTEEIDKNEMHSMSRLTKIIYGYSHDMQGKGSQNEAKNMFLLEEIILLEEMKGIELPDFLPRAAFRILLEKKVKGLSFTTLEFIHNMWAYIEDEVISVLTKHFVNYPQLLPSMMWAVQNLVAMERKQSEVWVLDVVEMERKTDYTCSPDYLALWKKLMAHHKVFVEILEDESKTANMAIDGYGNVDVSHLRSWTGTAVVHEAFDLKMRLMSYWKIVLQRFVDCVALHLLFCIRNLVNKDLEVEITKVVLGPEVKGPERMLEELPAVAEKRKKLKHSIALLEESKDALAQIDNDIAGIRMGQVV
;
A
#
# COMPACT_ATOMS: atom_id res chain seq x y z
N MET A 1 37.64 4.72 -10.86
CA MET A 1 37.22 3.43 -10.27
C MET A 1 37.63 2.35 -11.25
N ASP A 2 38.33 1.34 -10.76
CA ASP A 2 38.84 0.23 -11.54
C ASP A 2 37.68 -0.61 -12.12
N GLU A 3 37.64 -0.86 -13.42
CA GLU A 3 36.58 -1.70 -14.03
C GLU A 3 36.68 -3.15 -13.55
N LEU A 4 37.88 -3.61 -13.17
CA LEU A 4 38.10 -4.92 -12.60
C LEU A 4 37.41 -5.05 -11.22
N SER A 5 37.42 -3.98 -10.41
CA SER A 5 36.77 -3.98 -9.08
C SER A 5 35.24 -3.98 -9.14
N LYS A 6 34.64 -3.85 -10.33
CA LYS A 6 33.19 -3.98 -10.57
C LYS A 6 32.78 -5.41 -10.94
N LEU A 7 33.74 -6.27 -11.28
CA LEU A 7 33.47 -7.69 -11.50
C LEU A 7 33.44 -8.43 -10.16
N PRO A 8 32.62 -9.49 -10.02
CA PRO A 8 32.57 -10.27 -8.78
C PRO A 8 33.91 -10.96 -8.52
N ASP A 9 34.30 -11.29 -7.29
CA ASP A 9 35.50 -12.12 -7.09
C ASP A 9 35.24 -13.58 -7.49
N THR A 10 36.29 -14.31 -7.86
CA THR A 10 36.19 -15.75 -8.12
C THR A 10 35.90 -16.48 -6.81
N ILE A 11 34.70 -17.05 -6.69
CA ILE A 11 34.24 -17.74 -5.50
C ILE A 11 34.83 -19.16 -5.48
N THR A 12 35.53 -19.51 -4.41
CA THR A 12 36.30 -20.76 -4.34
C THR A 12 35.65 -21.83 -3.47
N SER A 13 34.67 -21.46 -2.64
CA SER A 13 34.00 -22.39 -1.74
C SER A 13 32.51 -22.08 -1.55
N VAL A 14 31.74 -23.11 -1.19
CA VAL A 14 30.31 -23.00 -0.85
C VAL A 14 30.08 -22.07 0.36
N VAL A 15 30.99 -22.07 1.33
CA VAL A 15 30.90 -21.18 2.51
C VAL A 15 31.05 -19.71 2.09
N GLU A 16 31.99 -19.44 1.20
CA GLU A 16 32.21 -18.10 0.63
C GLU A 16 31.00 -17.66 -0.21
N ALA A 17 30.44 -18.55 -1.03
CA ALA A 17 29.23 -18.31 -1.81
C ALA A 17 28.05 -17.92 -0.93
N SER A 18 27.77 -18.71 0.12
CA SER A 18 26.67 -18.46 1.06
C SER A 18 26.85 -17.15 1.84
N ALA A 19 28.08 -16.85 2.28
CA ALA A 19 28.38 -15.60 2.96
C ALA A 19 28.27 -14.37 2.04
N LEU A 20 28.63 -14.51 0.76
CA LEU A 20 28.44 -13.46 -0.23
C LEU A 20 26.96 -13.26 -0.56
N PHE A 21 26.22 -14.35 -0.77
CA PHE A 21 24.78 -14.33 -0.99
C PHE A 21 24.05 -13.56 0.14
N GLY A 22 24.30 -13.93 1.40
CA GLY A 22 23.70 -13.25 2.55
C GLY A 22 24.04 -11.76 2.61
N ARG A 23 25.29 -11.39 2.27
CA ARG A 23 25.70 -9.97 2.21
C ARG A 23 24.99 -9.19 1.09
N ILE A 24 24.79 -9.79 -0.08
CA ILE A 24 24.06 -9.13 -1.18
C ILE A 24 22.57 -9.01 -0.83
N LEU A 25 21.99 -10.06 -0.24
CA LEU A 25 20.59 -10.07 0.18
C LEU A 25 20.33 -9.03 1.27
N GLY A 26 21.20 -8.93 2.28
CA GLY A 26 21.11 -7.90 3.32
C GLY A 26 21.14 -6.48 2.73
N LYS A 27 22.03 -6.21 1.77
CA LYS A 27 22.05 -4.92 1.04
C LYS A 27 20.77 -4.65 0.27
N ALA A 28 20.18 -5.68 -0.35
CA ALA A 28 18.92 -5.55 -1.06
C ALA A 28 17.76 -5.26 -0.08
N GLN A 29 17.74 -5.90 1.09
CA GLN A 29 16.76 -5.62 2.15
C GLN A 29 16.91 -4.22 2.74
N GLU A 30 18.14 -3.75 2.99
CA GLU A 30 18.39 -2.37 3.40
C GLU A 30 17.86 -1.37 2.35
N PHE A 31 18.06 -1.65 1.07
CA PHE A 31 17.52 -0.84 -0.01
C PHE A 31 15.98 -0.88 -0.05
N LEU A 32 15.36 -2.05 0.11
CA LEU A 32 13.90 -2.21 0.21
C LEU A 32 13.32 -1.44 1.40
N ASN A 33 13.98 -1.50 2.56
CA ASN A 33 13.61 -0.72 3.74
C ASN A 33 13.62 0.78 3.43
N LYS A 34 14.60 1.25 2.67
CA LYS A 34 14.67 2.65 2.26
C LYS A 34 13.54 3.04 1.33
N ILE A 35 13.23 2.24 0.32
CA ILE A 35 12.22 2.64 -0.68
C ILE A 35 10.77 2.39 -0.23
N LEU A 36 10.52 1.37 0.60
CA LEU A 36 9.17 0.98 1.03
C LEU A 36 8.79 1.52 2.41
N LEU A 37 9.75 1.71 3.33
CA LEU A 37 9.45 1.97 4.74
C LEU A 37 10.07 3.26 5.30
N THR A 38 11.09 3.83 4.65
CA THR A 38 11.82 5.00 5.16
C THR A 38 11.63 6.20 4.26
N GLU A 39 11.24 7.34 4.81
CA GLU A 39 11.16 8.61 4.07
C GLU A 39 12.55 9.29 3.95
N GLU A 40 13.60 8.56 3.57
CA GLU A 40 14.89 9.21 3.27
C GLU A 40 14.75 9.99 1.96
N ILE A 41 14.50 11.29 2.11
CA ILE A 41 14.50 12.30 1.04
C ILE A 41 15.91 12.34 0.46
N ASP A 42 16.10 11.73 -0.71
CA ASP A 42 17.29 12.03 -1.50
C ASP A 42 17.17 13.49 -1.96
N LYS A 43 18.17 14.31 -1.63
CA LYS A 43 18.13 15.78 -1.71
C LYS A 43 18.01 16.33 -3.14
N ASN A 44 17.84 15.48 -4.15
CA ASN A 44 17.86 15.86 -5.56
C ASN A 44 16.72 15.32 -6.43
N GLU A 45 15.67 14.72 -5.85
CA GLU A 45 14.42 14.50 -6.59
C GLU A 45 13.23 15.08 -5.84
N MET A 46 12.64 16.11 -6.44
CA MET A 46 11.52 16.89 -5.95
C MET A 46 10.21 16.08 -5.96
N HIS A 47 10.12 14.89 -5.33
CA HIS A 47 8.87 14.10 -5.20
C HIS A 47 8.90 12.98 -4.11
N SER A 48 9.59 13.14 -2.97
CA SER A 48 9.65 12.11 -1.89
C SER A 48 8.40 12.02 -1.00
N MET A 49 7.20 12.01 -1.59
CA MET A 49 6.10 11.25 -1.01
C MET A 49 6.36 9.82 -1.45
N SER A 50 6.65 8.88 -0.53
CA SER A 50 6.87 7.48 -0.92
C SER A 50 5.70 7.04 -1.83
N ARG A 51 5.96 6.30 -2.92
CA ARG A 51 4.90 5.86 -3.83
C ARG A 51 3.80 5.10 -3.08
N LEU A 52 4.18 4.38 -2.01
CA LEU A 52 3.28 3.73 -1.07
C LEU A 52 2.33 4.73 -0.39
N THR A 53 2.86 5.85 0.09
CA THR A 53 2.06 6.93 0.68
C THR A 53 1.07 7.50 -0.33
N LYS A 54 1.45 7.65 -1.61
CA LYS A 54 0.51 8.08 -2.67
C LYS A 54 -0.62 7.08 -2.89
N ILE A 55 -0.30 5.78 -2.90
CA ILE A 55 -1.29 4.69 -3.06
C ILE A 55 -2.28 4.70 -1.88
N ILE A 56 -1.79 4.84 -0.64
CA ILE A 56 -2.64 4.93 0.57
C ILE A 56 -3.51 6.20 0.55
N TYR A 57 -2.96 7.35 0.15
CA TYR A 57 -3.76 8.58 0.00
C TYR A 57 -4.82 8.46 -1.08
N GLY A 58 -4.51 7.81 -2.21
CA GLY A 58 -5.50 7.51 -3.26
C GLY A 58 -6.67 6.70 -2.70
N TYR A 59 -6.37 5.63 -1.97
CA TYR A 59 -7.39 4.83 -1.29
C TYR A 59 -8.22 5.62 -0.28
N SER A 60 -7.59 6.51 0.49
CA SER A 60 -8.30 7.41 1.41
C SER A 60 -9.29 8.31 0.66
N HIS A 61 -8.87 8.88 -0.48
CA HIS A 61 -9.74 9.68 -1.34
C HIS A 61 -10.90 8.86 -1.93
N ASP A 62 -10.63 7.65 -2.43
CA ASP A 62 -11.68 6.76 -2.95
C ASP A 62 -12.72 6.42 -1.88
N MET A 63 -12.26 6.15 -0.65
CA MET A 63 -13.13 5.89 0.49
C MET A 63 -13.94 7.13 0.91
N GLN A 64 -13.33 8.31 0.94
CA GLN A 64 -14.04 9.56 1.20
C GLN A 64 -15.09 9.86 0.13
N GLY A 65 -14.80 9.53 -1.14
CA GLY A 65 -15.75 9.62 -2.25
C GLY A 65 -17.02 8.81 -2.00
N LYS A 66 -16.90 7.62 -1.39
CA LYS A 66 -18.05 6.79 -0.98
C LYS A 66 -18.86 7.37 0.19
N GLY A 67 -18.31 8.35 0.91
CA GLY A 67 -19.02 9.11 1.93
C GLY A 67 -19.93 10.20 1.36
N SER A 68 -19.63 10.68 0.14
CA SER A 68 -20.39 11.72 -0.55
C SER A 68 -21.49 11.07 -1.38
N GLN A 69 -22.75 11.21 -0.99
CA GLN A 69 -23.87 10.65 -1.75
C GLN A 69 -24.52 11.73 -2.61
N ASN A 70 -24.32 11.62 -3.92
CA ASN A 70 -25.23 12.25 -4.89
C ASN A 70 -26.48 11.39 -4.96
N GLU A 71 -27.40 11.59 -4.02
CA GLU A 71 -28.71 10.96 -4.11
C GLU A 71 -29.44 11.49 -5.34
N ALA A 72 -30.06 10.58 -6.10
CA ALA A 72 -30.89 10.98 -7.22
C ALA A 72 -32.00 11.92 -6.73
N LYS A 73 -32.34 12.92 -7.55
CA LYS A 73 -33.49 13.80 -7.28
C LYS A 73 -34.72 12.93 -6.97
N ASN A 74 -35.41 13.25 -5.87
CA ASN A 74 -36.59 12.55 -5.35
C ASN A 74 -36.37 11.22 -4.62
N MET A 75 -35.14 10.86 -4.22
CA MET A 75 -34.88 9.62 -3.46
C MET A 75 -34.56 9.84 -1.98
N PHE A 76 -34.34 11.09 -1.56
CA PHE A 76 -33.95 11.40 -0.19
C PHE A 76 -34.97 10.92 0.82
N LEU A 77 -34.51 10.20 1.84
CA LEU A 77 -35.29 9.55 2.91
C LEU A 77 -36.28 8.46 2.48
N LEU A 78 -36.47 8.17 1.19
CA LEU A 78 -37.45 7.16 0.78
C LEU A 78 -37.08 5.75 1.27
N GLU A 79 -35.81 5.38 1.17
CA GLU A 79 -35.35 4.07 1.68
C GLU A 79 -35.54 3.98 3.19
N GLU A 80 -35.20 5.05 3.92
CA GLU A 80 -35.36 5.13 5.37
C GLU A 80 -36.85 5.07 5.77
N ILE A 81 -37.74 5.79 5.08
CA ILE A 81 -39.18 5.78 5.34
C ILE A 81 -39.74 4.37 5.10
N ILE A 82 -39.50 3.78 3.91
CA ILE A 82 -40.00 2.45 3.56
C ILE A 82 -39.57 1.42 4.62
N LEU A 83 -38.30 1.43 4.99
CA LEU A 83 -37.76 0.51 5.99
C LEU A 83 -38.41 0.69 7.37
N LEU A 84 -38.62 1.93 7.79
CA LEU A 84 -39.30 2.23 9.05
C LEU A 84 -40.76 1.78 9.01
N GLU A 85 -41.45 1.98 7.89
CA GLU A 85 -42.83 1.52 7.72
C GLU A 85 -42.95 -0.01 7.75
N GLU A 86 -42.03 -0.73 7.12
CA GLU A 86 -41.96 -2.20 7.16
C GLU A 86 -41.68 -2.73 8.57
N MET A 87 -40.94 -1.96 9.38
CA MET A 87 -40.62 -2.30 10.77
C MET A 87 -41.67 -1.85 11.78
N LYS A 88 -42.74 -1.14 11.38
CA LYS A 88 -43.82 -0.73 12.29
C LYS A 88 -44.51 -1.96 12.87
N GLY A 89 -44.14 -2.30 14.10
CA GLY A 89 -44.79 -3.32 14.93
C GLY A 89 -45.73 -2.71 15.97
N ILE A 90 -46.15 -3.52 16.94
CA ILE A 90 -46.83 -3.03 18.16
C ILE A 90 -45.75 -2.47 19.09
N GLU A 91 -45.23 -1.30 18.75
CA GLU A 91 -44.15 -0.62 19.49
C GLU A 91 -44.62 0.73 20.03
N LEU A 92 -43.82 1.33 20.91
CA LEU A 92 -44.06 2.68 21.38
C LEU A 92 -43.92 3.66 20.20
N PRO A 93 -44.82 4.65 20.06
CA PRO A 93 -44.61 5.76 19.14
C PRO A 93 -43.29 6.49 19.42
N ASP A 94 -42.68 7.10 18.40
CA ASP A 94 -41.42 7.86 18.50
C ASP A 94 -40.19 7.02 18.96
N PHE A 95 -40.19 5.71 18.68
CA PHE A 95 -39.04 4.86 18.95
C PHE A 95 -38.32 4.48 17.65
N LEU A 96 -37.07 4.94 17.49
CA LEU A 96 -36.28 4.59 16.33
C LEU A 96 -35.75 3.15 16.43
N PRO A 97 -36.14 2.22 15.53
CA PRO A 97 -35.71 0.83 15.61
C PRO A 97 -34.22 0.72 15.29
N ARG A 98 -33.41 0.22 16.24
CA ARG A 98 -31.98 -0.09 16.01
C ARG A 98 -31.79 -1.05 14.84
N ALA A 99 -32.76 -1.93 14.58
CA ALA A 99 -32.74 -2.84 13.44
C ALA A 99 -32.69 -2.10 12.10
N ALA A 100 -33.46 -1.01 11.94
CA ALA A 100 -33.47 -0.20 10.72
C ALA A 100 -32.07 0.36 10.41
N PHE A 101 -31.42 0.93 11.44
CA PHE A 101 -30.05 1.42 11.34
C PHE A 101 -29.08 0.33 10.88
N ARG A 102 -29.16 -0.87 11.47
CA ARG A 102 -28.25 -1.98 11.14
C ARG A 102 -28.44 -2.49 9.72
N ILE A 103 -29.67 -2.56 9.21
CA ILE A 103 -29.93 -3.00 7.82
C ILE A 103 -29.31 -2.01 6.82
N LEU A 104 -29.51 -0.71 7.04
CA LEU A 104 -28.92 0.33 6.18
C LEU A 104 -27.39 0.32 6.25
N LEU A 105 -26.83 0.18 7.46
CA LEU A 105 -25.38 0.09 7.65
C LEU A 105 -24.82 -1.14 6.94
N GLU A 106 -25.43 -2.32 7.10
CA GLU A 106 -25.01 -3.56 6.45
C GLU A 106 -24.99 -3.42 4.92
N LYS A 107 -26.02 -2.79 4.34
CA LYS A 107 -26.09 -2.52 2.90
C LYS A 107 -24.91 -1.65 2.44
N LYS A 108 -24.57 -0.60 3.21
CA LYS A 108 -23.42 0.27 2.90
C LYS A 108 -22.07 -0.43 3.06
N VAL A 109 -21.87 -1.17 4.16
CA VAL A 109 -20.62 -1.91 4.44
C VAL A 109 -20.35 -2.97 3.38
N LYS A 110 -21.38 -3.67 2.89
CA LYS A 110 -21.24 -4.63 1.77
C LYS A 110 -20.65 -3.99 0.51
N GLY A 111 -20.91 -2.71 0.27
CA GLY A 111 -20.34 -1.97 -0.86
C GLY A 111 -18.88 -1.55 -0.67
N LEU A 112 -18.29 -1.70 0.52
CA LEU A 112 -16.87 -1.39 0.77
C LEU A 112 -15.94 -2.53 0.43
N SER A 113 -16.37 -3.77 0.68
CA SER A 113 -15.54 -4.97 0.59
C SER A 113 -14.79 -5.06 -0.73
N PHE A 114 -15.50 -4.90 -1.86
CA PHE A 114 -14.91 -4.98 -3.19
C PHE A 114 -13.77 -3.97 -3.38
N THR A 115 -13.97 -2.69 -3.07
CA THR A 115 -12.96 -1.66 -3.26
C THR A 115 -11.77 -1.83 -2.32
N THR A 116 -12.00 -2.28 -1.08
CA THR A 116 -10.88 -2.58 -0.17
C THR A 116 -10.07 -3.78 -0.65
N LEU A 117 -10.73 -4.83 -1.14
CA LEU A 117 -10.04 -6.01 -1.69
C LEU A 117 -9.24 -5.68 -2.96
N GLU A 118 -9.83 -4.91 -3.87
CA GLU A 118 -9.14 -4.41 -5.07
C GLU A 118 -7.90 -3.59 -4.70
N PHE A 119 -8.01 -2.71 -3.71
CA PHE A 119 -6.88 -1.97 -3.18
C PHE A 119 -5.78 -2.89 -2.64
N ILE A 120 -6.12 -3.86 -1.78
CA ILE A 120 -5.16 -4.85 -1.25
C ILE A 120 -4.45 -5.58 -2.40
N HIS A 121 -5.20 -6.02 -3.41
CA HIS A 121 -4.64 -6.72 -4.56
C HIS A 121 -3.61 -5.88 -5.31
N ASN A 122 -3.97 -4.64 -5.68
CA ASN A 122 -3.10 -3.71 -6.40
C ASN A 122 -1.86 -3.36 -5.57
N MET A 123 -2.03 -3.24 -4.26
CA MET A 123 -0.95 -2.92 -3.33
C MET A 123 0.07 -4.05 -3.28
N TRP A 124 -0.37 -5.31 -3.10
CA TRP A 124 0.54 -6.45 -3.11
C TRP A 124 1.23 -6.67 -4.45
N ALA A 125 0.55 -6.42 -5.58
CA ALA A 125 1.19 -6.45 -6.90
C ALA A 125 2.33 -5.42 -7.01
N TYR A 126 2.12 -4.20 -6.53
CA TYR A 126 3.17 -3.18 -6.47
C TYR A 126 4.37 -3.60 -5.60
N ILE A 127 4.14 -4.20 -4.42
CA ILE A 127 5.24 -4.72 -3.58
C ILE A 127 6.01 -5.81 -4.31
N GLU A 128 5.32 -6.73 -4.97
CA GLU A 128 5.94 -7.81 -5.73
C GLU A 128 6.91 -7.25 -6.77
N ASP A 129 6.45 -6.30 -7.57
CA ASP A 129 7.25 -5.65 -8.61
C ASP A 129 8.48 -4.93 -8.05
N GLU A 130 8.32 -4.17 -6.95
CA GLU A 130 9.43 -3.47 -6.32
C GLU A 130 10.46 -4.44 -5.71
N VAL A 131 10.02 -5.50 -5.02
CA VAL A 131 10.92 -6.53 -4.48
C VAL A 131 11.68 -7.25 -5.60
N ILE A 132 10.99 -7.68 -6.65
CA ILE A 132 11.61 -8.35 -7.80
C ILE A 132 12.62 -7.42 -8.51
N SER A 133 12.27 -6.15 -8.69
CA SER A 133 13.13 -5.14 -9.32
C SER A 133 14.42 -4.93 -8.53
N VAL A 134 14.33 -4.79 -7.21
CA VAL A 134 15.50 -4.62 -6.34
C VAL A 134 16.38 -5.86 -6.35
N LEU A 135 15.81 -7.05 -6.19
CA LEU A 135 16.58 -8.30 -6.19
C LEU A 135 17.29 -8.51 -7.54
N THR A 136 16.61 -8.24 -8.66
CA THR A 136 17.19 -8.37 -10.00
C THR A 136 18.40 -7.44 -10.18
N LYS A 137 18.33 -6.21 -9.68
CA LYS A 137 19.45 -5.25 -9.71
C LYS A 137 20.63 -5.70 -8.86
N HIS A 138 20.37 -6.16 -7.63
CA HIS A 138 21.42 -6.57 -6.69
C HIS A 138 22.10 -7.88 -7.08
N PHE A 139 21.39 -8.77 -7.77
CA PHE A 139 21.89 -10.08 -8.22
C PHE A 139 22.20 -10.14 -9.72
N VAL A 140 22.40 -8.99 -10.39
CA VAL A 140 22.75 -8.93 -11.83
C VAL A 140 23.99 -9.74 -12.20
N ASN A 141 24.92 -9.88 -11.26
CA ASN A 141 26.15 -10.66 -11.43
C ASN A 141 25.96 -12.17 -11.19
N TYR A 142 24.81 -12.57 -10.65
CA TYR A 142 24.46 -13.95 -10.31
C TYR A 142 23.06 -14.32 -10.84
N PRO A 143 22.78 -14.15 -12.15
CA PRO A 143 21.44 -14.38 -12.72
C PRO A 143 20.96 -15.83 -12.54
N GLN A 144 21.87 -16.79 -12.33
CA GLN A 144 21.54 -18.19 -12.06
C GLN A 144 20.79 -18.41 -10.74
N LEU A 145 20.81 -17.44 -9.82
CA LEU A 145 20.04 -17.46 -8.57
C LEU A 145 18.63 -16.87 -8.72
N LEU A 146 18.44 -15.98 -9.70
CA LEU A 146 17.20 -15.22 -9.86
C LEU A 146 15.94 -16.08 -9.96
N PRO A 147 15.90 -17.19 -10.73
CA PRO A 147 14.67 -18.00 -10.84
C PRO A 147 14.18 -18.54 -9.49
N SER A 148 15.10 -19.04 -8.66
CA SER A 148 14.77 -19.58 -7.33
C SER A 148 14.34 -18.46 -6.37
N MET A 149 15.00 -17.30 -6.44
CA MET A 149 14.65 -16.14 -5.62
C MET A 149 13.30 -15.54 -6.00
N MET A 150 13.04 -15.36 -7.30
CA MET A 150 11.77 -14.85 -7.81
C MET A 150 10.63 -15.76 -7.40
N TRP A 151 10.81 -17.08 -7.52
CA TRP A 151 9.81 -18.05 -7.06
C TRP A 151 9.52 -17.93 -5.56
N ALA A 152 10.56 -17.78 -4.72
CA ALA A 152 10.40 -17.58 -3.28
C ALA A 152 9.60 -16.30 -2.96
N VAL A 153 9.92 -15.20 -3.63
CA VAL A 153 9.21 -13.92 -3.48
C VAL A 153 7.75 -14.03 -3.89
N GLN A 154 7.47 -14.62 -5.05
CA GLN A 154 6.11 -14.78 -5.58
C GLN A 154 5.23 -15.57 -4.61
N ASN A 155 5.76 -16.66 -4.04
CA ASN A 155 5.03 -17.45 -3.05
C ASN A 155 4.81 -16.69 -1.75
N LEU A 156 5.83 -15.97 -1.26
CA LEU A 156 5.72 -15.16 -0.05
C LEU A 156 4.65 -14.06 -0.21
N VAL A 157 4.71 -13.31 -1.31
CA VAL A 157 3.74 -12.24 -1.58
C VAL A 157 2.34 -12.80 -1.79
N ALA A 158 2.18 -13.93 -2.49
CA ALA A 158 0.88 -14.57 -2.65
C ALA A 158 0.28 -15.02 -1.31
N MET A 159 1.10 -15.51 -0.38
CA MET A 159 0.69 -15.88 0.97
C MET A 159 0.25 -14.65 1.78
N GLU A 160 1.08 -13.62 1.84
CA GLU A 160 0.78 -12.38 2.57
C GLU A 160 -0.45 -11.65 2.01
N ARG A 161 -0.63 -11.66 0.68
CA ARG A 161 -1.82 -11.12 0.03
C ARG A 161 -3.07 -11.85 0.50
N LYS A 162 -3.07 -13.18 0.45
CA LYS A 162 -4.23 -13.98 0.88
C LYS A 162 -4.54 -13.75 2.36
N GLN A 163 -3.53 -13.65 3.20
CA GLN A 163 -3.72 -13.35 4.62
C GLN A 163 -4.34 -11.97 4.83
N SER A 164 -3.90 -10.97 4.04
CA SER A 164 -4.45 -9.62 4.08
C SER A 164 -5.90 -9.56 3.59
N GLU A 165 -6.26 -10.33 2.56
CA GLU A 165 -7.64 -10.43 2.07
C GLU A 165 -8.57 -11.02 3.14
N VAL A 166 -8.15 -12.10 3.82
CA VAL A 166 -8.91 -12.70 4.93
C VAL A 166 -9.09 -11.70 6.06
N TRP A 167 -8.03 -11.01 6.46
CA TRP A 167 -8.10 -10.01 7.52
C TRP A 167 -9.05 -8.85 7.17
N VAL A 168 -9.04 -8.37 5.92
CA VAL A 168 -9.98 -7.33 5.46
C VAL A 168 -11.43 -7.82 5.56
N LEU A 169 -11.70 -9.07 5.19
CA LEU A 169 -13.04 -9.64 5.31
C LEU A 169 -13.50 -9.69 6.77
N ASP A 170 -12.60 -9.99 7.71
CA ASP A 170 -12.91 -9.93 9.14
C ASP A 170 -13.25 -8.50 9.60
N VAL A 171 -12.50 -7.49 9.14
CA VAL A 171 -12.79 -6.07 9.43
C VAL A 171 -14.16 -5.66 8.88
N VAL A 172 -14.49 -6.08 7.66
CA VAL A 172 -15.80 -5.86 7.05
C VAL A 172 -16.90 -6.52 7.89
N GLU A 173 -16.71 -7.76 8.32
CA GLU A 173 -17.70 -8.49 9.12
C GLU A 173 -17.88 -7.90 10.52
N MET A 174 -16.81 -7.39 11.15
CA MET A 174 -16.89 -6.69 12.43
C MET A 174 -17.78 -5.43 12.34
N GLU A 175 -17.59 -4.63 11.28
CA GLU A 175 -18.39 -3.44 11.02
C GLU A 175 -19.82 -3.78 10.60
N ARG A 176 -20.01 -4.88 9.87
CA ARG A 176 -21.35 -5.33 9.46
C ARG A 176 -22.20 -5.77 10.64
N LYS A 177 -21.60 -6.44 11.63
CA LYS A 177 -22.33 -7.05 12.74
C LYS A 177 -22.59 -6.07 13.88
N THR A 178 -21.81 -5.00 14.01
CA THR A 178 -21.83 -4.09 15.17
C THR A 178 -21.87 -2.62 14.75
N ASP A 179 -22.51 -1.79 15.57
CA ASP A 179 -22.72 -0.34 15.38
C ASP A 179 -22.06 0.47 16.52
N TYR A 180 -20.94 -0.04 17.05
CA TYR A 180 -20.25 0.55 18.20
C TYR A 180 -19.26 1.64 17.81
N THR A 181 -19.30 2.76 18.52
CA THR A 181 -18.27 3.79 18.46
C THR A 181 -18.09 4.47 19.81
N CYS A 182 -16.84 4.72 20.18
CA CYS A 182 -16.46 5.57 21.30
C CYS A 182 -16.01 6.97 20.84
N SER A 183 -16.08 7.27 19.54
CA SER A 183 -15.64 8.56 19.01
C SER A 183 -16.61 9.68 19.42
N PRO A 184 -16.12 10.77 20.04
CA PRO A 184 -16.95 11.93 20.37
C PRO A 184 -17.50 12.63 19.12
N ASP A 185 -16.84 12.45 17.97
CA ASP A 185 -17.21 13.05 16.69
C ASP A 185 -18.56 12.55 16.19
N TYR A 186 -18.98 11.33 16.60
CA TYR A 186 -20.29 10.80 16.26
C TYR A 186 -21.40 11.71 16.77
N LEU A 187 -21.40 12.00 18.08
CA LEU A 187 -22.42 12.83 18.70
C LEU A 187 -22.32 14.29 18.24
N ALA A 188 -21.09 14.79 18.01
CA ALA A 188 -20.88 16.15 17.53
C ALA A 188 -21.45 16.33 16.11
N LEU A 189 -21.15 15.41 15.20
CA LEU A 189 -21.65 15.46 13.82
C LEU A 189 -23.16 15.24 13.76
N TRP A 190 -23.69 14.28 14.52
CA TRP A 190 -25.13 14.04 14.59
C TRP A 190 -25.88 15.28 15.09
N LYS A 191 -25.41 15.93 16.17
CA LYS A 191 -26.01 17.19 16.66
C LYS A 191 -25.97 18.30 15.62
N LYS A 192 -24.86 18.41 14.89
CA LYS A 192 -24.71 19.39 13.80
C LYS A 192 -25.74 19.14 12.69
N LEU A 193 -25.88 17.89 12.26
CA LEU A 193 -26.84 17.49 11.23
C LEU A 193 -28.30 17.67 11.69
N MET A 194 -28.60 17.33 12.94
CA MET A 194 -29.93 17.52 13.52
C MET A 194 -30.33 18.98 13.70
N ALA A 195 -29.39 19.93 13.70
CA ALA A 195 -29.72 21.36 13.71
C ALA A 195 -30.52 21.78 12.46
N HIS A 196 -30.41 21.04 11.35
CA HIS A 196 -31.19 21.27 10.14
C HIS A 196 -32.64 20.75 10.23
N HIS A 197 -32.98 19.97 11.26
CA HIS A 197 -34.29 19.33 11.37
C HIS A 197 -35.44 20.35 11.40
N LYS A 198 -35.28 21.47 12.12
CA LYS A 198 -36.31 22.52 12.18
C LYS A 198 -36.60 23.09 10.78
N VAL A 199 -35.56 23.40 10.02
CA VAL A 199 -35.67 23.94 8.66
C VAL A 199 -36.30 22.90 7.73
N PHE A 200 -35.94 21.63 7.89
CA PHE A 200 -36.55 20.53 7.15
C PHE A 200 -38.07 20.49 7.36
N VAL A 201 -38.54 20.51 8.61
CA VAL A 201 -39.97 20.51 8.94
C VAL A 201 -40.69 21.72 8.34
N GLU A 202 -40.11 22.91 8.48
CA GLU A 202 -40.69 24.14 7.94
C GLU A 202 -40.85 24.09 6.40
N ILE A 203 -39.97 23.40 5.67
CA ILE A 203 -40.06 23.24 4.20
C ILE A 203 -41.17 22.26 3.79
N LEU A 204 -41.45 21.26 4.63
CA LEU A 204 -42.51 20.29 4.39
C LEU A 204 -43.89 20.89 4.66
N GLU A 205 -44.02 21.72 5.71
CA GLU A 205 -45.29 22.36 6.09
C GLU A 205 -45.67 23.55 5.19
N ASP A 206 -44.68 24.31 4.71
CA ASP A 206 -44.93 25.52 3.90
C ASP A 206 -44.70 25.25 2.41
N GLU A 207 -45.81 25.05 1.67
CA GLU A 207 -45.75 24.80 0.23
C GLU A 207 -45.14 25.95 -0.57
N SER A 208 -45.13 27.18 -0.02
CA SER A 208 -44.57 28.37 -0.68
C SER A 208 -43.04 28.43 -0.64
N LYS A 209 -42.40 27.67 0.26
CA LYS A 209 -40.93 27.58 0.33
C LYS A 209 -40.37 26.73 -0.80
N THR A 210 -39.14 27.03 -1.19
CA THR A 210 -38.38 26.18 -2.10
C THR A 210 -38.12 24.83 -1.44
N ALA A 211 -38.43 23.75 -2.14
CA ALA A 211 -38.26 22.39 -1.62
C ALA A 211 -36.80 21.87 -1.64
N ASN A 212 -35.82 22.77 -1.70
CA ASN A 212 -34.40 22.42 -1.66
C ASN A 212 -33.80 22.86 -0.32
N MET A 213 -33.02 21.99 0.31
CA MET A 213 -32.24 22.33 1.50
C MET A 213 -30.79 21.89 1.37
N ALA A 214 -29.87 22.73 1.87
CA ALA A 214 -28.48 22.35 1.98
C ALA A 214 -28.27 21.48 3.23
N ILE A 215 -27.74 20.28 3.05
CA ILE A 215 -27.35 19.37 4.12
C ILE A 215 -25.85 19.08 3.98
N ASP A 216 -25.13 19.27 5.08
CA ASP A 216 -23.70 18.97 5.13
C ASP A 216 -23.41 17.53 4.68
N GLY A 217 -22.60 17.38 3.64
CA GLY A 217 -22.21 16.09 3.07
C GLY A 217 -23.15 15.51 1.99
N TYR A 218 -24.35 16.05 1.81
CA TYR A 218 -25.24 15.75 0.66
C TYR A 218 -25.37 16.93 -0.32
N GLY A 219 -24.97 18.14 0.10
CA GLY A 219 -25.15 19.33 -0.72
C GLY A 219 -26.63 19.77 -0.73
N ASN A 220 -27.10 20.28 -1.86
CA ASN A 220 -28.50 20.68 -2.00
C ASN A 220 -29.36 19.45 -2.32
N VAL A 221 -30.29 19.17 -1.42
CA VAL A 221 -31.21 18.03 -1.48
C VAL A 221 -32.62 18.53 -1.78
N ASP A 222 -33.27 17.90 -2.76
CA ASP A 222 -34.70 18.11 -3.06
C ASP A 222 -35.55 17.24 -2.13
N VAL A 223 -36.47 17.87 -1.41
CA VAL A 223 -37.40 17.25 -0.46
C VAL A 223 -38.86 17.43 -0.87
N SER A 224 -39.13 17.87 -2.10
CA SER A 224 -40.49 18.11 -2.60
C SER A 224 -41.38 16.88 -2.51
N HIS A 225 -40.84 15.70 -2.83
CA HIS A 225 -41.52 14.41 -2.76
C HIS A 225 -41.90 14.00 -1.33
N LEU A 226 -41.32 14.62 -0.31
CA LEU A 226 -41.61 14.33 1.09
C LEU A 226 -42.80 15.10 1.64
N ARG A 227 -43.34 16.09 0.90
CA ARG A 227 -44.53 16.87 1.33
C ARG A 227 -45.78 16.01 1.50
N SER A 228 -45.90 14.89 0.78
CA SER A 228 -47.00 13.94 1.00
C SER A 228 -46.95 13.23 2.35
N TRP A 229 -45.81 13.27 3.03
CA TRP A 229 -45.58 12.67 4.34
C TRP A 229 -45.68 13.69 5.49
N THR A 230 -46.05 14.93 5.19
CA THR A 230 -46.21 15.99 6.19
C THR A 230 -47.22 15.59 7.27
N GLY A 231 -46.87 15.78 8.54
CA GLY A 231 -47.70 15.41 9.69
C GLY A 231 -47.61 13.94 10.12
N THR A 232 -46.74 13.14 9.49
CA THR A 232 -46.46 11.76 9.93
C THR A 232 -45.19 11.72 10.79
N ALA A 233 -45.17 10.95 11.88
CA ALA A 233 -43.97 10.78 12.71
C ALA A 233 -42.79 10.14 11.92
N VAL A 234 -43.10 9.27 10.95
CA VAL A 234 -42.10 8.50 10.20
C VAL A 234 -41.12 9.38 9.41
N VAL A 235 -41.54 10.54 8.91
CA VAL A 235 -40.64 11.44 8.17
C VAL A 235 -39.57 12.05 9.09
N HIS A 236 -39.91 12.30 10.36
CA HIS A 236 -38.98 12.80 11.35
C HIS A 236 -38.00 11.71 11.80
N GLU A 237 -38.52 10.51 12.04
CA GLU A 237 -37.71 9.32 12.38
C GLU A 237 -36.74 8.98 11.26
N ALA A 238 -37.18 9.03 10.00
CA ALA A 238 -36.33 8.79 8.83
C ALA A 238 -35.20 9.82 8.73
N PHE A 239 -35.50 11.10 8.99
CA PHE A 239 -34.48 12.15 9.02
C PHE A 239 -33.44 11.86 10.11
N ASP A 240 -33.86 11.57 11.35
CA ASP A 240 -32.92 11.22 12.44
C ASP A 240 -32.08 9.99 12.10
N LEU A 241 -32.71 8.93 11.57
CA LEU A 241 -32.04 7.71 11.13
C LEU A 241 -30.94 8.00 10.10
N LYS A 242 -31.23 8.83 9.10
CA LYS A 242 -30.28 9.25 8.08
C LYS A 242 -29.08 10.00 8.66
N MET A 243 -29.33 10.93 9.59
CA MET A 243 -28.27 11.72 10.21
C MET A 243 -27.38 10.88 11.12
N ARG A 244 -27.96 9.94 11.87
CA ARG A 244 -27.20 8.94 12.64
C ARG A 244 -26.34 8.08 11.72
N LEU A 245 -26.94 7.54 10.66
CA LEU A 245 -26.23 6.69 9.69
C LEU A 245 -25.08 7.46 9.05
N MET A 246 -25.29 8.71 8.65
CA MET A 246 -24.23 9.56 8.08
C MET A 246 -23.10 9.79 9.08
N SER A 247 -23.44 10.13 10.32
CA SER A 247 -22.47 10.42 11.36
C SER A 247 -21.60 9.20 11.67
N TYR A 248 -22.22 8.03 11.76
CA TYR A 248 -21.51 6.78 11.95
C TYR A 248 -20.70 6.38 10.71
N TRP A 249 -21.28 6.51 9.51
CA TRP A 249 -20.63 6.15 8.25
C TRP A 249 -19.30 6.88 8.03
N LYS A 250 -19.22 8.16 8.39
CA LYS A 250 -17.97 8.91 8.34
C LYS A 250 -16.87 8.26 9.18
N ILE A 251 -17.21 7.76 10.36
CA ILE A 251 -16.28 7.06 11.26
C ILE A 251 -15.88 5.72 10.66
N VAL A 252 -16.83 4.97 10.07
CA VAL A 252 -16.56 3.71 9.39
C VAL A 252 -15.52 3.88 8.30
N LEU A 253 -15.72 4.86 7.40
CA LEU A 253 -14.79 5.11 6.29
C LEU A 253 -13.38 5.43 6.80
N GLN A 254 -13.27 6.29 7.82
CA GLN A 254 -11.98 6.63 8.42
C GLN A 254 -11.33 5.40 9.07
N ARG A 255 -12.09 4.62 9.83
CA ARG A 255 -11.63 3.39 10.47
C ARG A 255 -11.10 2.39 9.45
N PHE A 256 -11.79 2.21 8.33
CA PHE A 256 -11.33 1.34 7.24
C PHE A 256 -9.99 1.80 6.65
N VAL A 257 -9.84 3.10 6.41
CA VAL A 257 -8.59 3.68 5.91
C VAL A 257 -7.45 3.41 6.90
N ASP A 258 -7.65 3.78 8.17
CA ASP A 258 -6.63 3.64 9.21
C ASP A 258 -6.24 2.17 9.43
N CYS A 259 -7.24 1.29 9.59
CA CYS A 259 -7.02 -0.14 9.82
C CYS A 259 -6.24 -0.78 8.66
N VAL A 260 -6.67 -0.55 7.42
CA VAL A 260 -6.01 -1.15 6.24
C VAL A 260 -4.59 -0.61 6.06
N ALA A 261 -4.38 0.69 6.25
CA ALA A 261 -3.05 1.29 6.17
C ALA A 261 -2.11 0.69 7.23
N LEU A 262 -2.56 0.58 8.48
CA LEU A 262 -1.77 0.00 9.56
C LEU A 262 -1.45 -1.48 9.32
N HIS A 263 -2.43 -2.27 8.88
CA HIS A 263 -2.23 -3.69 8.55
C HIS A 263 -1.18 -3.86 7.45
N LEU A 264 -1.31 -3.11 6.35
CA LEU A 264 -0.35 -3.17 5.25
C LEU A 264 1.05 -2.74 5.69
N LEU A 265 1.19 -1.63 6.40
CA LEU A 265 2.49 -1.17 6.89
C LEU A 265 3.16 -2.20 7.80
N PHE A 266 2.37 -2.86 8.66
CA PHE A 266 2.85 -3.95 9.49
C PHE A 266 3.33 -5.15 8.66
N CYS A 267 2.51 -5.62 7.71
CA CYS A 267 2.86 -6.74 6.83
C CYS A 267 4.10 -6.45 5.96
N ILE A 268 4.16 -5.27 5.32
CA ILE A 268 5.31 -4.87 4.50
C ILE A 268 6.58 -4.80 5.36
N ARG A 269 6.48 -4.28 6.58
CA ARG A 269 7.61 -4.23 7.51
C ARG A 269 8.12 -5.62 7.88
N ASN A 270 7.23 -6.58 8.14
CA ASN A 270 7.62 -7.95 8.43
C ASN A 270 8.22 -8.64 7.19
N LEU A 271 7.59 -8.46 6.03
CA LEU A 271 8.08 -8.98 4.77
C LEU A 271 9.52 -8.56 4.52
N VAL A 272 9.82 -7.25 4.58
CA VAL A 272 11.15 -6.72 4.26
C VAL A 272 12.19 -7.10 5.31
N ASN A 273 11.85 -7.00 6.59
CA ASN A 273 12.83 -7.15 7.68
C ASN A 273 13.05 -8.59 8.14
N LYS A 274 12.17 -9.52 7.77
CA LYS A 274 12.21 -10.88 8.29
C LYS A 274 11.89 -11.91 7.23
N ASP A 275 10.70 -11.84 6.65
CA ASP A 275 10.17 -13.00 5.92
C ASP A 275 10.86 -13.21 4.58
N LEU A 276 11.33 -12.13 3.93
CA LEU A 276 12.10 -12.19 2.70
C LEU A 276 13.41 -12.96 2.85
N GLU A 277 14.20 -12.66 3.90
CA GLU A 277 15.46 -13.36 4.15
C GLU A 277 15.19 -14.85 4.43
N VAL A 278 14.20 -15.13 5.28
CA VAL A 278 13.86 -16.50 5.67
C VAL A 278 13.44 -17.34 4.45
N GLU A 279 12.48 -16.86 3.66
CA GLU A 279 11.96 -17.64 2.52
C GLU A 279 12.98 -17.76 1.39
N ILE A 280 13.72 -16.70 1.06
CA ILE A 280 14.75 -16.80 0.02
C ILE A 280 15.88 -17.72 0.47
N THR A 281 16.36 -17.59 1.71
CA THR A 281 17.45 -18.45 2.22
C THR A 281 17.04 -19.91 2.23
N LYS A 282 15.80 -20.21 2.66
CA LYS A 282 15.23 -21.56 2.64
C LYS A 282 15.18 -22.17 1.24
N VAL A 283 14.81 -21.37 0.24
CA VAL A 283 14.71 -21.85 -1.16
C VAL A 283 16.08 -21.95 -1.83
N VAL A 284 16.98 -20.99 -1.61
CA VAL A 284 18.28 -20.92 -2.30
C VAL A 284 19.33 -21.81 -1.64
N LEU A 285 19.36 -21.87 -0.30
CA LEU A 285 20.31 -22.68 0.47
C LEU A 285 19.71 -24.02 0.94
N GLY A 286 18.51 -24.37 0.45
CA GLY A 286 17.83 -25.60 0.82
C GLY A 286 18.59 -26.85 0.33
N PRO A 287 18.47 -27.98 1.03
CA PRO A 287 19.24 -29.21 0.75
C PRO A 287 19.00 -29.79 -0.65
N GLU A 288 17.88 -29.47 -1.29
CA GLU A 288 17.52 -29.92 -2.64
C GLU A 288 18.03 -28.98 -3.75
N VAL A 289 18.49 -27.77 -3.39
CA VAL A 289 18.83 -26.71 -4.33
C VAL A 289 20.33 -26.44 -4.29
N LYS A 290 21.01 -26.66 -5.42
CA LYS A 290 22.43 -26.35 -5.62
C LYS A 290 22.71 -24.84 -5.75
N GLY A 291 22.11 -24.01 -4.91
CA GLY A 291 22.17 -22.54 -5.03
C GLY A 291 23.59 -22.00 -4.85
N PRO A 292 24.26 -22.27 -3.72
CA PRO A 292 25.64 -21.86 -3.49
C PRO A 292 26.62 -22.43 -4.51
N GLU A 293 26.43 -23.68 -4.95
CA GLU A 293 27.28 -24.35 -5.92
C GLU A 293 27.18 -23.66 -7.29
N ARG A 294 25.99 -23.19 -7.68
CA ARG A 294 25.78 -22.41 -8.90
C ARG A 294 26.52 -21.07 -8.89
N MET A 295 26.89 -20.54 -7.72
CA MET A 295 27.71 -19.31 -7.65
C MET A 295 29.20 -19.58 -7.91
N LEU A 296 29.66 -20.83 -7.78
CA LEU A 296 31.04 -21.24 -8.09
C LEU A 296 31.31 -21.25 -9.59
N GLU A 297 30.26 -21.42 -10.40
CA GLU A 297 30.33 -21.37 -11.85
C GLU A 297 30.29 -19.92 -12.33
N GLU A 298 31.48 -19.36 -12.62
CA GLU A 298 31.58 -18.04 -13.22
C GLU A 298 30.96 -18.04 -14.63
N LEU A 299 30.09 -17.06 -14.91
CA LEU A 299 29.48 -16.94 -16.23
C LEU A 299 30.56 -16.72 -17.30
N PRO A 300 30.46 -17.39 -18.47
CA PRO A 300 31.46 -17.28 -19.53
C PRO A 300 31.77 -15.84 -19.95
N ALA A 301 30.74 -14.98 -20.02
CA ALA A 301 30.89 -13.56 -20.36
C ALA A 301 31.66 -12.77 -19.29
N VAL A 302 31.45 -13.07 -18.01
CA VAL A 302 32.14 -12.44 -16.88
C VAL A 302 33.58 -12.92 -16.83
N ALA A 303 33.81 -14.23 -17.01
CA ALA A 303 35.13 -14.82 -17.09
C ALA A 303 35.96 -14.26 -18.26
N GLU A 304 35.34 -14.11 -19.45
CA GLU A 304 35.99 -13.53 -20.62
C GLU A 304 36.34 -12.06 -20.40
N LYS A 305 35.42 -11.28 -19.81
CA LYS A 305 35.65 -9.87 -19.47
C LYS A 305 36.76 -9.72 -18.43
N ARG A 306 36.79 -10.57 -17.39
CA ARG A 306 37.86 -10.62 -16.39
C ARG A 306 39.19 -10.95 -17.04
N LYS A 307 39.24 -11.94 -17.94
CA LYS A 307 40.45 -12.32 -18.67
C LYS A 307 40.98 -11.16 -19.51
N LYS A 308 40.12 -10.46 -20.24
CA LYS A 308 40.47 -9.28 -21.05
C LYS A 308 41.02 -8.13 -20.20
N LEU A 309 40.38 -7.83 -19.07
CA LEU A 309 40.84 -6.80 -18.13
C LEU A 309 42.18 -7.17 -17.49
N LYS A 310 42.34 -8.40 -16.99
CA LYS A 310 43.62 -8.88 -16.45
C LYS A 310 44.76 -8.81 -17.47
N HIS A 311 44.49 -9.19 -18.73
CA HIS A 311 45.48 -9.09 -19.80
C HIS A 311 45.86 -7.63 -20.11
N SER A 312 44.88 -6.72 -20.13
CA SER A 312 45.12 -5.29 -20.35
C SER A 312 45.93 -4.67 -19.22
N ILE A 313 45.65 -5.04 -17.97
CA ILE A 313 46.42 -4.59 -16.80
C ILE A 313 47.87 -5.07 -16.89
N ALA A 314 48.11 -6.35 -17.23
CA ALA A 314 49.45 -6.88 -17.40
C ALA A 314 50.24 -6.12 -18.49
N LEU A 315 49.61 -5.81 -19.63
CA LEU A 315 50.24 -5.01 -20.69
C LEU A 315 50.57 -3.58 -20.24
N LEU A 316 49.72 -2.97 -19.41
CA LEU A 316 49.95 -1.64 -18.86
C LEU A 316 51.09 -1.64 -17.83
N GLU A 317 51.21 -2.70 -17.02
CA GLU A 317 52.34 -2.89 -16.11
C GLU A 317 53.66 -3.07 -16.88
N GLU A 318 53.70 -3.93 -17.90
CA GLU A 318 54.88 -4.09 -18.77
C GLU A 318 55.27 -2.77 -19.45
N SER A 319 54.29 -2.02 -19.96
CA SER A 319 54.54 -0.72 -20.60
C SER A 319 55.08 0.31 -19.61
N LYS A 320 54.58 0.31 -18.38
CA LYS A 320 55.07 1.16 -17.29
C LYS A 320 56.51 0.82 -16.93
N ASP A 321 56.83 -0.46 -16.81
CA ASP A 321 58.19 -0.92 -16.48
C ASP A 321 59.18 -0.57 -17.60
N ALA A 322 58.78 -0.73 -18.85
CA ALA A 322 59.58 -0.31 -20.01
C ALA A 322 59.83 1.21 -20.03
N LEU A 323 58.82 2.03 -19.70
CA LEU A 323 59.00 3.48 -19.57
C LEU A 323 59.93 3.84 -18.42
N ALA A 324 59.84 3.16 -17.28
CA ALA A 324 60.74 3.36 -16.15
C ALA A 324 62.20 3.00 -16.51
N GLN A 325 62.40 1.96 -17.32
CA GLN A 325 63.71 1.60 -17.85
C GLN A 325 64.27 2.70 -18.74
N ILE A 326 63.47 3.22 -19.69
CA ILE A 326 63.89 4.31 -20.58
C ILE A 326 64.21 5.58 -19.79
N ASP A 327 63.42 5.92 -18.78
CA ASP A 327 63.64 7.11 -17.96
C ASP A 327 64.94 6.99 -17.13
N ASN A 328 65.23 5.79 -16.61
CA ASN A 328 66.51 5.48 -15.97
C ASN A 328 67.69 5.57 -16.94
N ASP A 329 67.54 5.08 -18.18
CA ASP A 329 68.58 5.16 -19.21
C ASP A 329 68.84 6.62 -19.62
N ILE A 330 67.80 7.44 -19.77
CA ILE A 330 67.90 8.88 -20.04
C ILE A 330 68.58 9.61 -18.87
N ALA A 331 68.22 9.28 -17.63
CA ALA A 331 68.87 9.83 -16.44
C ALA A 331 70.35 9.44 -16.36
N GLY A 332 70.70 8.21 -16.74
CA GLY A 332 72.08 7.74 -16.84
C GLY A 332 72.89 8.48 -17.91
N ILE A 333 72.31 8.71 -19.09
CA ILE A 333 72.94 9.50 -20.17
C ILE A 333 73.19 10.95 -19.72
N ARG A 334 72.23 11.57 -19.02
CA ARG A 334 72.40 12.93 -18.47
C ARG A 334 73.50 13.03 -17.41
N MET A 335 73.73 11.99 -16.60
CA MET A 335 74.84 11.97 -15.64
C MET A 335 76.20 11.66 -16.28
N GLY A 336 76.23 10.94 -17.40
CA GLY A 336 77.46 10.68 -18.17
C GLY A 336 77.99 11.86 -18.99
N GLN A 337 77.18 12.90 -19.21
CA GLN A 337 77.58 14.13 -19.92
C GLN A 337 78.08 15.26 -19.00
N VAL A 338 78.22 15.00 -17.69
CA VAL A 338 78.70 15.98 -16.68
C VAL A 338 80.12 15.63 -16.16
N VAL A 339 80.86 14.77 -16.86
CA VAL A 339 82.29 14.50 -16.57
C VAL A 339 83.20 15.24 -17.54
#